data_AF-A0A5B7ZQ17-F1
#
_entry.id   AF-A0A5B7ZQ17-F1
#
_cell.length_a   1.000
_cell.length_b   1.000
_cell.length_c   1.000
_cell.angle_alpha   90.00
_cell.angle_beta   90.00
_cell.angle_gamma   90.00
#
_symmetry.space_group_name_H-M   'P 1'
#
loop_
_entity.id
_entity.type
_entity.pdbx_description
1 polymer ?
#
loop_
_entity_poly.entity_id
_entity_poly.type
_entity_poly.pdbx_seq_one_letter_code
_entity_poly.pdbx_strand_id
1 'polypeptide(L)'
;MKNDGNVSGAHRVPLQRAHSGDRATSKENPGIVYERQARSLLVGDALGVPYEFHTPEAIPPLEQIKFSPPNGFSRAHSSVPPGTWSEDGPQALALLHSLIADQRDV
;
A
#
# COMPACT_ATOMS: atom_id res chain seq x y z
N MET A 1 -64.92 41.88 16.49
CA MET A 1 -65.42 42.55 15.26
C MET A 1 -64.41 42.30 14.16
N LYS A 2 -64.89 41.88 12.99
CA LYS A 2 -64.17 41.36 11.82
C LYS A 2 -63.24 42.40 11.17
N ASN A 3 -62.14 41.96 10.55
CA ASN A 3 -62.00 41.97 9.08
C ASN A 3 -60.62 41.47 8.60
N ASP A 4 -60.67 40.24 8.09
CA ASP A 4 -60.05 39.70 6.88
C ASP A 4 -59.35 40.66 5.90
N GLY A 5 -58.22 40.20 5.35
CA GLY A 5 -57.88 40.55 3.97
C GLY A 5 -56.40 40.48 3.59
N ASN A 6 -56.07 39.47 2.78
CA ASN A 6 -55.16 39.56 1.60
C ASN A 6 -53.64 39.60 1.88
N VAL A 7 -52.72 38.96 1.15
CA VAL A 7 -52.71 38.24 -0.13
C VAL A 7 -51.52 37.26 -0.08
N SER A 8 -51.68 36.11 -0.73
CA SER A 8 -50.66 35.27 -1.38
C SER A 8 -49.20 35.78 -1.38
N GLY A 9 -48.34 35.07 -0.67
CA GLY A 9 -46.89 35.15 -0.81
C GLY A 9 -46.31 33.75 -0.73
N ALA A 10 -46.21 33.09 -1.88
CA ALA A 10 -45.58 31.78 -2.00
C ALA A 10 -44.16 31.84 -1.40
N HIS A 11 -43.98 31.24 -0.22
CA HIS A 11 -42.66 31.00 0.35
C HIS A 11 -41.92 30.04 -0.57
N ARG A 12 -41.10 30.60 -1.46
CA ARG A 12 -40.10 29.88 -2.24
C ARG A 12 -39.24 29.08 -1.27
N VAL A 13 -39.42 27.77 -1.28
CA VAL A 13 -38.44 26.82 -0.75
C VAL A 13 -37.12 27.13 -1.46
N PRO A 14 -36.02 27.42 -0.74
CA PRO A 14 -34.73 27.55 -1.40
C PRO A 14 -34.38 26.17 -1.97
N LEU A 15 -34.34 26.07 -3.29
CA LEU A 15 -33.61 25.00 -3.97
C LEU A 15 -32.14 25.15 -3.53
N GLN A 16 -31.73 24.45 -2.48
CA GLN A 16 -30.32 24.27 -2.19
C GLN A 16 -29.74 23.49 -3.38
N ARG A 17 -29.07 24.23 -4.26
CA ARG A 17 -28.23 23.67 -5.31
C ARG A 17 -27.29 22.67 -4.66
N ALA A 18 -27.42 21.41 -5.08
CA ALA A 18 -26.34 20.45 -4.96
C ALA A 18 -25.17 20.98 -5.80
N HIS A 19 -24.31 21.79 -5.21
CA HIS A 19 -22.96 21.99 -5.72
C HIS A 19 -22.13 20.78 -5.27
N SER A 20 -22.24 19.76 -6.12
CA SER A 20 -21.15 18.87 -6.51
C SER A 20 -19.80 19.59 -6.49
N GLY A 21 -18.82 18.99 -5.82
CA GLY A 21 -17.41 19.27 -6.04
C GLY A 21 -16.68 19.88 -4.85
N ASP A 22 -16.57 19.12 -3.78
CA ASP A 22 -15.31 19.12 -3.01
C ASP A 22 -15.15 17.77 -2.31
N ARG A 23 -14.92 16.73 -3.13
CA ARG A 23 -14.33 15.50 -2.61
C ARG A 23 -12.84 15.82 -2.44
N ALA A 24 -12.50 16.51 -1.36
CA ALA A 24 -11.14 16.58 -0.87
C ALA A 24 -10.63 15.14 -0.83
N THR A 25 -9.72 14.80 -1.74
CA THR A 25 -8.98 13.55 -1.64
C THR A 25 -8.18 13.69 -0.36
N SER A 26 -8.63 13.04 0.72
CA SER A 26 -7.86 12.99 1.95
C SER A 26 -6.50 12.41 1.56
N LYS A 27 -5.43 13.21 1.65
CA LYS A 27 -4.07 12.71 1.43
C LYS A 27 -3.90 11.48 2.32
N GLU A 28 -3.52 10.35 1.74
CA GLU A 28 -3.30 9.13 2.51
C GLU A 28 -2.28 9.40 3.62
N ASN A 29 -2.49 8.78 4.78
CA ASN A 29 -1.55 8.87 5.89
C ASN A 29 -0.19 8.34 5.40
N PRO A 30 0.88 9.15 5.39
CA PRO A 30 2.19 8.74 4.91
C PRO A 30 2.74 7.51 5.66
N GLY A 31 2.36 7.31 6.93
CA GLY A 31 2.71 6.11 7.69
C GLY A 31 2.18 4.83 7.05
N ILE A 32 0.95 4.83 6.52
CA ILE A 32 0.37 3.68 5.81
C ILE A 32 1.13 3.41 4.51
N VAL A 33 1.55 4.47 3.83
CA VAL A 33 2.31 4.39 2.58
C VAL A 33 3.71 3.81 2.82
N TYR A 34 4.40 4.22 3.88
CA TYR A 34 5.71 3.69 4.25
C TYR A 34 5.63 2.23 4.70
N GLU A 35 4.65 1.89 5.53
CA GLU A 35 4.46 0.52 5.99
C GLU A 35 4.20 -0.44 4.82
N ARG A 36 3.32 -0.05 3.88
CA ARG A 36 3.02 -0.84 2.69
C ARG A 36 4.25 -1.05 1.83
N GLN A 37 5.01 0.01 1.55
CA GLN A 37 6.22 -0.07 0.73
C GLN A 37 7.28 -0.94 1.38
N ALA A 38 7.54 -0.74 2.68
CA ALA A 38 8.48 -1.56 3.44
C ALA A 38 8.09 -3.04 3.36
N ARG A 39 6.81 -3.36 3.62
CA ARG A 39 6.29 -4.73 3.56
C ARG A 39 6.45 -5.35 2.17
N SER A 40 6.12 -4.60 1.11
CA SER A 40 6.26 -5.10 -0.27
C SER A 40 7.71 -5.41 -0.62
N LEU A 41 8.66 -4.58 -0.19
CA LEU A 41 10.10 -4.82 -0.39
C LEU A 41 10.53 -6.08 0.34
N LEU A 42 10.17 -6.23 1.62
CA LEU A 42 10.50 -7.40 2.43
C LEU A 42 9.92 -8.70 1.85
N VAL A 43 8.68 -8.65 1.39
CA VAL A 43 8.00 -9.80 0.75
C VAL A 43 8.68 -10.17 -0.56
N GLY A 44 9.04 -9.17 -1.39
CA GLY A 44 9.73 -9.40 -2.65
C GLY A 44 11.11 -10.03 -2.46
N ASP A 45 11.88 -9.50 -1.51
CA ASP A 45 13.20 -10.02 -1.13
C ASP A 45 13.10 -11.48 -0.66
N ALA A 46 12.27 -11.74 0.36
CA ALA A 46 12.08 -13.10 0.89
C ALA A 46 11.51 -14.10 -0.13
N LEU A 47 10.71 -13.64 -1.10
CA LEU A 47 10.22 -14.48 -2.19
C LEU A 47 11.33 -14.78 -3.21
N GLY A 48 12.25 -13.84 -3.42
CA GLY A 48 13.37 -13.96 -4.36
C GLY A 48 14.49 -14.88 -3.88
N VAL A 49 14.80 -14.88 -2.58
CA VAL A 49 15.93 -15.63 -1.99
C VAL A 49 16.08 -17.07 -2.48
N PRO A 50 15.01 -17.91 -2.54
CA PRO A 50 15.17 -19.28 -3.01
C PRO A 50 15.66 -19.40 -4.45
N TYR A 51 15.39 -18.39 -5.28
CA TYR A 51 15.59 -18.37 -6.73
C TYR A 51 16.88 -17.67 -7.17
N GLU A 52 17.68 -17.14 -6.24
CA GLU A 52 18.95 -16.49 -6.54
C GLU A 52 19.94 -17.39 -7.29
N PHE A 53 20.87 -16.79 -8.03
CA PHE A 53 21.96 -17.48 -8.74
C PHE A 53 21.52 -18.52 -9.80
N HIS A 54 20.26 -18.46 -10.24
CA HIS A 54 19.75 -19.26 -11.35
C HIS A 54 19.75 -18.45 -12.64
N THR A 55 19.97 -19.10 -13.78
CA THR A 55 19.75 -18.47 -15.08
C THR A 55 18.26 -18.26 -15.30
N PRO A 56 17.84 -17.29 -16.15
CA PRO A 56 16.42 -17.06 -16.43
C PRO A 56 15.66 -18.31 -16.88
N GLU A 57 16.30 -19.22 -17.61
CA GLU A 57 15.71 -20.46 -18.11
C GLU A 57 15.53 -21.52 -17.01
N ALA A 58 16.31 -21.42 -15.92
CA ALA A 58 16.22 -22.31 -14.77
C ALA A 58 15.17 -21.83 -13.74
N ILE A 59 14.67 -20.60 -13.87
CA ILE A 59 13.60 -20.07 -13.02
C ILE A 59 12.26 -20.72 -13.40
N PRO A 60 11.48 -21.23 -12.44
CA PRO A 60 10.16 -21.77 -12.73
C PRO A 60 9.22 -20.73 -13.35
N PRO A 61 8.19 -21.16 -14.10
CA PRO A 61 7.14 -20.28 -14.59
C PRO A 61 6.52 -19.43 -13.46
N LEU A 62 6.04 -18.23 -13.78
CA LEU A 62 5.53 -17.26 -12.82
C LEU A 62 4.47 -17.86 -11.87
N GLU A 63 3.64 -18.77 -12.37
CA GLU A 63 2.57 -19.42 -11.60
C GLU A 63 3.12 -20.32 -10.48
N GLN A 64 4.37 -20.79 -10.63
CA GLN A 64 5.11 -21.62 -9.70
C GLN A 64 6.08 -20.83 -8.81
N ILE A 65 6.21 -19.52 -9.01
CA ILE A 65 6.97 -18.65 -8.10
C ILE A 65 6.15 -18.48 -6.83
N LYS A 66 6.61 -19.13 -5.76
CA LYS A 66 5.99 -19.19 -4.43
C LYS A 66 7.09 -19.16 -3.38
N PHE A 67 6.74 -18.81 -2.14
CA PHE A 67 7.71 -18.84 -1.04
C PHE A 67 8.36 -20.22 -0.88
N SER A 68 7.58 -21.28 -1.03
CA SER A 68 8.08 -22.65 -1.16
C SER A 68 8.22 -22.99 -2.65
N PRO A 69 9.45 -23.10 -3.19
CA PRO A 69 9.66 -23.44 -4.60
C PRO A 69 9.11 -24.82 -4.94
N PRO A 70 8.88 -25.12 -6.23
CA PRO A 70 8.37 -26.42 -6.65
C PRO A 70 9.32 -27.55 -6.26
N ASN A 71 8.75 -28.74 -6.04
CA ASN A 71 9.52 -29.93 -5.69
C ASN A 71 10.63 -30.20 -6.72
N GLY A 72 11.84 -30.46 -6.23
CA GLY A 72 13.01 -30.70 -7.09
C GLY A 72 13.74 -29.43 -7.55
N PHE A 73 13.24 -28.23 -7.23
CA PHE A 73 13.98 -27.00 -7.45
C PHE A 73 15.15 -26.86 -6.46
N SER A 74 16.36 -26.65 -6.99
CA SER A 74 17.57 -26.54 -6.19
C SER A 74 17.74 -25.13 -5.63
N ARG A 75 17.14 -24.85 -4.46
CA ARG A 75 17.22 -23.52 -3.82
C ARG A 75 18.67 -23.06 -3.64
N ALA A 76 18.92 -21.77 -3.88
CA ALA A 76 20.22 -21.13 -3.69
C ALA A 76 20.82 -21.38 -2.29
N HIS A 77 20.00 -21.19 -1.26
CA HIS A 77 20.38 -21.34 0.15
C HIS A 77 19.55 -22.44 0.80
N SER A 78 19.93 -23.70 0.58
CA SER A 78 19.15 -24.87 1.01
C SER A 78 18.99 -25.01 2.53
N SER A 79 19.93 -24.46 3.32
CA SER A 79 19.89 -24.42 4.78
C SER A 79 19.01 -23.30 5.35
N VAL A 80 18.64 -22.31 4.53
CA VAL A 80 17.82 -21.17 4.95
C VAL A 80 16.34 -21.52 4.79
N PRO A 81 15.48 -21.28 5.79
CA PRO A 81 14.05 -21.51 5.67
C PRO A 81 13.41 -20.62 4.57
N PRO A 82 12.45 -21.14 3.80
CA PRO A 82 11.62 -20.32 2.92
C PRO A 82 11.00 -19.11 3.63
N GLY A 83 10.92 -17.97 2.93
CA GLY A 83 10.38 -16.72 3.49
C GLY A 83 11.38 -15.91 4.33
N THR A 84 12.64 -16.32 4.37
CA THR A 84 13.73 -15.51 4.94
C THR A 84 14.17 -14.49 3.89
N TRP A 85 14.08 -13.20 4.23
CA TRP A 85 14.71 -12.07 3.54
C TRP A 85 16.25 -12.17 3.49
N SER A 86 16.86 -11.59 2.45
CA SER A 86 18.31 -11.51 2.27
C SER A 86 18.91 -10.35 3.07
N GLU A 87 20.16 -9.98 2.78
CA GLU A 87 20.80 -8.79 3.34
C GLU A 87 20.14 -7.48 2.87
N ASP A 88 19.45 -7.48 1.72
CA ASP A 88 18.74 -6.31 1.18
C ASP A 88 17.63 -5.84 2.12
N GLY A 89 16.95 -6.80 2.75
CA GLY A 89 15.88 -6.58 3.69
C GLY A 89 16.28 -5.70 4.90
N PRO A 90 17.25 -6.13 5.74
CA PRO A 90 17.76 -5.33 6.84
C PRO A 90 18.32 -3.98 6.40
N GLN A 91 19.01 -3.90 5.26
CA GLN A 91 19.53 -2.64 4.72
C GLN A 91 18.40 -1.64 4.39
N ALA A 92 17.33 -2.11 3.75
CA ALA A 92 16.16 -1.30 3.45
C ALA A 92 15.46 -0.79 4.72
N LEU A 93 15.33 -1.64 5.75
CA LEU A 93 14.76 -1.21 7.03
C LEU A 93 15.64 -0.21 7.77
N ALA A 94 16.97 -0.39 7.74
CA ALA A 94 17.90 0.55 8.33
C ALA A 94 17.78 1.94 7.68
N LEU A 95 17.73 1.99 6.35
CA LEU A 95 17.51 3.23 5.60
C LEU A 95 16.16 3.87 5.91
N LEU A 96 15.08 3.08 5.90
CA LEU A 96 13.75 3.59 6.24
C LEU A 96 13.71 4.16 7.66
N HIS A 97 14.34 3.46 8.61
CA HIS A 97 14.43 3.91 10.00
C HIS A 97 15.19 5.23 10.12
N SER A 98 16.33 5.39 9.42
CA SER A 98 17.09 6.64 9.46
C SER A 98 16.30 7.81 8.87
N LEU A 99 15.58 7.60 7.76
CA LEU A 99 14.76 8.63 7.13
C LEU A 99 13.60 9.06 8.03
N ILE A 100 12.91 8.10 8.67
CA ILE A 100 11.81 8.41 9.60
C ILE A 100 12.33 9.08 10.88
N ALA A 101 13.52 8.71 11.37
CA ALA A 101 14.16 9.39 12.49
C ALA A 101 14.48 10.85 12.17
N ASP A 102 15.12 11.12 11.02
CA ASP A 102 15.47 12.47 10.58
C ASP A 102 14.25 13.38 10.38
N GLN A 103 13.15 12.85 9.82
CA GLN A 103 11.89 13.61 9.64
C GLN A 103 11.18 13.98 10.95
N ARG A 104 11.61 13.45 12.11
CA ARG A 104 11.01 13.75 13.42
C ARG A 104 11.76 14.84 14.20
N ASP A 105 12.95 15.24 13.74
CA ASP A 105 13.83 16.19 14.42
C ASP A 105 13.85 17.59 13.76
N VAL A 106 12.81 17.96 13.00
CA VAL A 106 12.63 19.27 12.35
C VAL A 106 11.36 19.98 12.81
#